data_AF-A0A4Y8KWQ4-F1
#
_entry.id   AF-A0A4Y8KWQ4-F1
#
_cell.length_a   1.000
_cell.length_b   1.000
_cell.length_c   1.000
_cell.angle_alpha   90.00
_cell.angle_beta   90.00
_cell.angle_gamma   90.00
#
_symmetry.space_group_name_H-M   'P 1'
#
loop_
_entity.id
_entity.type
_entity.pdbx_description
1 polymer ?
#
loop_
_entity_poly.entity_id
_entity_poly.type
_entity_poly.pdbx_seq_one_letter_code
_entity_poly.pdbx_strand_id
1 'polypeptide(L)'
;MAARTGRLLVTSLLLSLFAVFAVGQPAKAHGGQSADEGYVMVQQALTYLVNEPGQSGTTEALMKIDAVLTAEDQDGVDVATVTEAKAALQAGDAAAARVLLQDSITEAVNALQRAVAQQTGTKIVLEPFPSRGPLTVTEWMILALSALVLAVGFVLAVRFRPSEGLRELGRDISGAKGMRHEGGEK
;
A
#
# COMPACT_ATOMS: atom_id res chain seq x y z
N MET A 1 -1.43 49.55 3.66
CA MET A 1 -2.56 48.76 3.11
C MET A 1 -2.08 47.51 2.32
N ALA A 2 -1.08 46.75 2.82
CA ALA A 2 -0.39 45.72 2.01
C ALA A 2 -0.24 44.34 2.70
N ALA A 3 -1.09 44.00 3.67
CA ALA A 3 -0.96 42.78 4.47
C ALA A 3 -2.16 41.80 4.36
N ARG A 4 -3.12 42.04 3.45
CA ARG A 4 -4.31 41.19 3.29
C ARG A 4 -4.22 40.17 2.15
N THR A 5 -3.28 40.32 1.24
CA THR A 5 -3.18 39.52 0.00
C THR A 5 -2.44 38.18 0.19
N GLY A 6 -1.49 38.08 1.13
CA GLY A 6 -0.75 36.84 1.37
C GLY A 6 -1.58 35.73 2.03
N ARG A 7 -2.57 36.10 2.84
CA ARG A 7 -3.42 35.15 3.58
C ARG A 7 -4.41 34.40 2.67
N LEU A 8 -4.83 35.03 1.58
CA LEU A 8 -5.83 34.47 0.65
C LEU A 8 -5.22 33.41 -0.30
N LEU A 9 -3.94 33.55 -0.65
CA LEU A 9 -3.24 32.58 -1.51
C LEU A 9 -2.91 31.28 -0.78
N VAL A 10 -2.52 31.36 0.50
CA VAL A 10 -2.21 30.16 1.32
C VAL A 10 -3.47 29.33 1.58
N THR A 11 -4.62 29.96 1.82
CA THR A 11 -5.90 29.25 1.97
C THR A 11 -6.36 28.57 0.68
N SER A 12 -6.12 29.19 -0.49
CA SER A 12 -6.52 28.59 -1.77
C SER A 12 -5.67 27.37 -2.14
N LEU A 13 -4.39 27.34 -1.74
CA LEU A 13 -3.50 26.20 -1.98
C LEU A 13 -3.80 25.02 -1.04
N LEU A 14 -4.16 25.30 0.22
CA LEU A 14 -4.56 24.27 1.18
C LEU A 14 -5.91 23.63 0.82
N LEU A 15 -6.84 24.40 0.24
CA LEU A 15 -8.15 23.88 -0.18
C LEU A 15 -8.04 22.96 -1.42
N SER A 16 -7.12 23.24 -2.34
CA SER A 16 -6.91 22.37 -3.51
C SER A 16 -6.22 21.06 -3.15
N LEU A 17 -5.32 21.08 -2.16
CA LEU A 17 -4.64 19.87 -1.69
C LEU A 17 -5.57 18.92 -0.90
N PHE A 18 -6.60 19.46 -0.23
CA PHE A 18 -7.58 18.64 0.49
C PHE A 18 -8.60 17.96 -0.45
N ALA A 19 -8.88 18.56 -1.61
CA ALA A 19 -9.85 18.02 -2.58
C ALA A 19 -9.38 16.71 -3.25
N VAL A 20 -8.07 16.43 -3.28
CA VAL A 20 -7.52 15.22 -3.92
C VAL A 20 -7.71 13.96 -3.05
N PHE A 21 -7.88 14.08 -1.73
CA PHE A 21 -8.05 12.94 -0.83
C PHE A 21 -9.49 12.43 -0.68
N ALA A 22 -10.48 13.10 -1.27
CA ALA A 22 -11.90 12.82 -1.03
C ALA A 22 -12.56 11.80 -1.98
N VAL A 23 -11.83 11.26 -2.97
CA VAL A 23 -12.38 10.31 -3.97
C VAL A 23 -11.78 8.90 -3.85
N GLY A 24 -11.44 8.48 -2.63
CA GLY A 24 -11.22 7.07 -2.34
C GLY A 24 -12.56 6.41 -2.02
N GLN A 25 -13.22 5.81 -3.01
CA GLN A 25 -14.32 4.89 -2.67
C GLN A 25 -13.74 3.74 -1.84
N PRO A 26 -14.35 3.36 -0.71
CA PRO A 26 -13.95 2.15 -0.02
C PRO A 26 -14.15 0.99 -0.99
N ALA A 27 -13.05 0.35 -1.39
CA ALA A 27 -13.12 -0.90 -2.12
C ALA A 27 -13.86 -1.90 -1.24
N LYS A 28 -15.14 -2.12 -1.56
CA LYS A 28 -15.95 -3.20 -1.01
C LYS A 28 -15.35 -4.50 -1.56
N ALA A 29 -14.41 -5.07 -0.83
CA ALA A 29 -13.95 -6.44 -1.06
C ALA A 29 -15.19 -7.35 -1.03
N HIS A 30 -15.52 -7.90 -2.19
CA HIS A 30 -16.69 -8.73 -2.41
C HIS A 30 -16.51 -10.05 -1.66
N GLY A 31 -17.11 -10.15 -0.47
CA GLY A 31 -17.28 -11.40 0.27
C GLY A 31 -18.42 -12.22 -0.32
N GLY A 32 -18.17 -12.84 -1.47
CA GLY A 32 -19.08 -13.78 -2.11
C GLY A 32 -18.42 -15.14 -2.19
N GLN A 33 -18.93 -16.09 -1.40
CA GLN A 33 -18.40 -17.41 -1.11
C GLN A 33 -17.09 -17.39 -0.30
N SER A 34 -17.13 -17.99 0.89
CA SER A 34 -15.92 -18.51 1.54
C SER A 34 -15.17 -19.28 0.47
N ALA A 35 -14.03 -18.79 0.02
CA ALA A 35 -13.19 -19.58 -0.84
C ALA A 35 -12.77 -20.77 0.01
N ASP A 36 -13.25 -21.95 -0.41
CA ASP A 36 -13.05 -23.24 0.22
C ASP A 36 -11.62 -23.33 0.77
N GLU A 37 -11.51 -23.64 2.06
CA GLU A 37 -10.29 -23.41 2.84
C GLU A 37 -9.08 -24.13 2.20
N GLY A 38 -9.30 -25.34 1.69
CA GLY A 38 -8.32 -26.12 0.94
C GLY A 38 -7.83 -25.40 -0.32
N TYR A 39 -8.73 -24.89 -1.16
CA TYR A 39 -8.37 -24.20 -2.41
C TYR A 39 -7.46 -22.99 -2.17
N VAL A 40 -7.79 -22.18 -1.16
CA VAL A 40 -6.99 -21.00 -0.78
C VAL A 40 -5.60 -21.40 -0.30
N MET A 41 -5.50 -22.47 0.50
CA MET A 41 -4.21 -22.94 1.01
C MET A 41 -3.32 -23.50 -0.12
N VAL A 42 -3.89 -24.20 -1.11
CA VAL A 42 -3.12 -24.64 -2.30
C VAL A 42 -2.62 -23.45 -3.12
N GLN A 43 -3.43 -22.40 -3.29
CA GLN A 43 -2.97 -21.16 -3.93
C GLN A 43 -1.83 -20.47 -3.17
N GLN A 44 -1.89 -20.48 -1.83
CA GLN A 44 -0.80 -19.96 -1.00
C GLN A 44 0.48 -20.78 -1.19
N ALA A 45 0.39 -22.12 -1.19
CA ALA A 45 1.53 -22.99 -1.46
C ALA A 45 2.17 -22.70 -2.84
N LEU A 46 1.35 -22.60 -3.89
CA LEU A 46 1.81 -22.21 -5.23
C LEU A 46 2.49 -20.84 -5.24
N THR A 47 1.97 -19.88 -4.48
CA THR A 47 2.54 -18.53 -4.37
C THR A 47 3.95 -18.56 -3.80
N TYR A 48 4.19 -19.33 -2.72
CA TYR A 48 5.52 -19.49 -2.14
C TYR A 48 6.48 -20.17 -3.11
N LEU A 49 6.04 -21.26 -3.75
CA LEU A 49 6.88 -21.97 -4.72
C LEU A 49 7.31 -21.02 -5.84
N VAL A 50 6.40 -20.20 -6.38
CA VAL A 50 6.68 -19.31 -7.51
C VAL A 50 7.52 -18.09 -7.14
N ASN A 51 7.19 -17.40 -6.04
CA ASN A 51 7.81 -16.11 -5.70
C ASN A 51 9.08 -16.25 -4.86
N GLU A 52 9.26 -17.36 -4.15
CA GLU A 52 10.42 -17.61 -3.30
C GLU A 52 11.14 -18.90 -3.72
N PRO A 53 11.88 -18.86 -4.85
CA PRO A 53 12.64 -20.03 -5.29
C PRO A 53 13.76 -20.32 -4.28
N GLY A 54 13.70 -21.49 -3.62
CA GLY A 54 14.70 -21.93 -2.67
C GLY A 54 14.09 -22.61 -1.46
N GLN A 55 14.95 -22.93 -0.48
CA GLN A 55 14.55 -23.73 0.68
C GLN A 55 13.47 -23.05 1.53
N SER A 56 13.52 -21.73 1.69
CA SER A 56 12.51 -20.95 2.42
C SER A 56 11.10 -21.13 1.82
N GLY A 57 10.94 -20.85 0.52
CA GLY A 57 9.65 -21.00 -0.15
C GLY A 57 9.17 -22.46 -0.22
N THR A 58 10.08 -23.43 -0.35
CA THR A 58 9.75 -24.86 -0.28
C THR A 58 9.23 -25.26 1.10
N THR A 59 9.82 -24.76 2.19
CA THR A 59 9.37 -25.05 3.56
C THR A 59 7.98 -24.45 3.83
N GLU A 60 7.77 -23.19 3.45
CA GLU A 60 6.46 -22.54 3.59
C GLU A 60 5.39 -23.25 2.75
N ALA A 61 5.72 -23.64 1.51
CA ALA A 61 4.82 -24.42 0.67
C ALA A 61 4.47 -25.78 1.29
N LEU A 62 5.45 -26.51 1.85
CA LEU A 62 5.18 -27.76 2.57
C LEU A 62 4.25 -27.57 3.76
N MET A 63 4.43 -26.50 4.55
CA MET A 63 3.53 -26.20 5.66
C MET A 63 2.10 -25.96 5.21
N LYS A 64 1.91 -25.27 4.07
CA LYS A 64 0.58 -25.02 3.50
C LYS A 64 -0.04 -26.30 2.94
N ILE A 65 0.74 -27.14 2.28
CA ILE A 65 0.30 -28.46 1.80
C ILE A 65 -0.13 -29.35 2.98
N ASP A 66 0.66 -29.36 4.06
CA ASP A 66 0.30 -30.09 5.28
C ASP A 66 -0.99 -29.57 5.90
N ALA A 67 -1.16 -28.24 5.94
CA ALA A 67 -2.40 -27.63 6.41
C ALA A 67 -3.61 -28.11 5.60
N VAL A 68 -3.54 -28.15 4.26
CA VAL A 68 -4.61 -28.68 3.39
C VAL A 68 -4.94 -30.12 3.76
N LEU A 69 -3.93 -30.99 3.87
CA LEU A 69 -4.12 -32.41 4.16
C LEU A 69 -4.71 -32.67 5.56
N THR A 70 -4.57 -31.71 6.47
CA THR A 70 -5.13 -31.77 7.83
C THR A 70 -6.40 -30.95 8.04
N ALA A 71 -6.81 -30.15 7.05
CA ALA A 71 -7.99 -29.30 7.14
C ALA A 71 -9.26 -30.15 7.21
N GLU A 72 -10.25 -29.69 7.99
CA GLU A 72 -11.58 -30.30 8.04
C GLU A 72 -12.34 -30.10 6.71
N ASP A 73 -12.07 -28.97 6.05
CA ASP A 73 -12.64 -28.60 4.76
C ASP A 73 -11.56 -28.66 3.67
N GLN A 74 -11.74 -29.62 2.76
CA GLN A 74 -10.86 -29.89 1.62
C GLN A 74 -11.58 -29.59 0.29
N ASP A 75 -12.67 -28.80 0.33
CA ASP A 75 -13.45 -28.48 -0.85
C ASP A 75 -12.60 -27.77 -1.91
N GLY A 76 -12.86 -28.12 -3.16
CA GLY A 76 -12.16 -27.57 -4.33
C GLY A 76 -10.72 -28.08 -4.54
N VAL A 77 -10.32 -29.16 -3.85
CA VAL A 77 -8.97 -29.73 -3.95
C VAL A 77 -8.99 -31.26 -4.07
N ASP A 78 -8.23 -31.80 -5.03
CA ASP A 78 -7.92 -33.24 -5.08
C ASP A 78 -6.80 -33.58 -4.08
N VAL A 79 -7.20 -34.20 -2.96
CA VAL A 79 -6.33 -34.60 -1.85
C VAL A 79 -5.28 -35.64 -2.28
N ALA A 80 -5.61 -36.52 -3.23
CA ALA A 80 -4.66 -37.50 -3.73
C ALA A 80 -3.53 -36.80 -4.48
N THR A 81 -3.87 -35.86 -5.37
CA THR A 81 -2.88 -35.07 -6.11
C THR A 81 -2.07 -34.14 -5.18
N VAL A 82 -2.67 -33.58 -4.13
CA VAL A 82 -1.92 -32.81 -3.11
C VAL A 82 -0.93 -33.68 -2.35
N THR A 83 -1.28 -34.93 -2.08
CA THR A 83 -0.37 -35.90 -1.44
C THR A 83 0.81 -36.23 -2.35
N GLU A 84 0.57 -36.39 -3.66
CA GLU A 84 1.63 -36.57 -4.66
C GLU A 84 2.52 -35.33 -4.76
N ALA A 85 1.92 -34.13 -4.72
CA ALA A 85 2.67 -32.87 -4.72
C ALA A 85 3.58 -32.74 -3.51
N LYS A 86 3.11 -33.15 -2.32
CA LYS A 86 3.92 -33.22 -1.10
C LYS A 86 5.14 -34.13 -1.30
N ALA A 87 4.93 -35.31 -1.87
CA ALA A 87 6.01 -36.27 -2.12
C ALA A 87 7.04 -35.71 -3.13
N ALA A 88 6.58 -35.10 -4.22
CA ALA A 88 7.45 -34.45 -5.20
C ALA A 88 8.28 -33.32 -4.56
N LEU A 89 7.65 -32.50 -3.72
CA LEU A 89 8.32 -31.39 -3.05
C LEU A 89 9.34 -31.87 -2.01
N GLN A 90 9.05 -32.95 -1.28
CA GLN A 90 10.00 -33.61 -0.38
C GLN A 90 11.18 -34.26 -1.11
N ALA A 91 10.97 -34.73 -2.34
CA ALA A 91 12.02 -35.23 -3.23
C ALA A 91 12.88 -34.10 -3.85
N GLY A 92 12.55 -32.83 -3.59
CA GLY A 92 13.24 -31.66 -4.14
C GLY A 92 12.77 -31.24 -5.52
N ASP A 93 11.72 -31.86 -6.06
CA ASP A 93 11.14 -31.50 -7.36
C ASP A 93 10.01 -30.48 -7.19
N ALA A 94 10.41 -29.23 -6.98
CA ALA A 94 9.47 -28.11 -6.87
C ALA A 94 8.70 -27.85 -8.18
N ALA A 95 9.22 -28.26 -9.35
CA ALA A 95 8.55 -28.07 -10.62
C ALA A 95 7.38 -29.06 -10.77
N ALA A 96 7.63 -30.35 -10.49
CA ALA A 96 6.58 -31.36 -10.48
C ALA A 96 5.53 -31.06 -9.41
N ALA A 97 5.95 -30.63 -8.21
CA ALA A 97 5.02 -30.22 -7.15
C ALA A 97 4.09 -29.09 -7.59
N ARG A 98 4.58 -28.08 -8.33
CA ARG A 98 3.73 -27.00 -8.86
C ARG A 98 2.68 -27.51 -9.85
N VAL A 99 3.05 -28.43 -10.74
CA VAL A 99 2.11 -29.01 -11.71
C VAL A 99 1.01 -29.77 -10.97
N LEU A 100 1.39 -30.64 -10.03
CA LEU A 100 0.44 -31.41 -9.23
C LEU A 100 -0.49 -30.52 -8.39
N LEU A 101 0.02 -29.43 -7.80
CA LEU A 101 -0.82 -28.46 -7.07
C LEU A 101 -1.75 -27.65 -7.97
N GLN A 102 -1.41 -27.44 -9.25
CA GLN A 102 -2.30 -26.79 -10.21
C GLN A 102 -3.39 -27.76 -10.67
N ASP A 103 -3.01 -29.01 -10.92
CA ASP A 103 -3.94 -30.07 -11.29
C ASP A 103 -4.94 -30.31 -10.17
N SER A 104 -4.50 -30.31 -8.91
CA SER A 104 -5.37 -30.56 -7.75
C SER A 104 -6.51 -29.54 -7.57
N ILE A 105 -6.37 -28.32 -8.11
CA ILE A 105 -7.40 -27.28 -8.04
C ILE A 105 -8.12 -27.05 -9.38
N THR A 106 -7.79 -27.83 -10.42
CA THR A 106 -8.28 -27.58 -11.78
C THR A 106 -9.81 -27.68 -11.87
N GLU A 107 -10.43 -28.63 -11.18
CA GLU A 107 -11.90 -28.76 -11.15
C GLU A 107 -12.56 -27.54 -10.51
N ALA A 108 -12.03 -27.07 -9.38
CA ALA A 108 -12.50 -25.85 -8.72
C ALA A 108 -12.35 -24.63 -9.62
N VAL A 109 -11.18 -24.45 -10.25
CA VAL A 109 -10.93 -23.35 -11.20
C VAL A 109 -11.89 -23.40 -12.38
N ASN A 110 -12.22 -24.60 -12.89
CA ASN A 110 -13.15 -24.77 -14.00
C ASN A 110 -14.60 -24.48 -13.60
N ALA A 111 -14.97 -24.73 -12.34
CA ALA A 111 -16.28 -24.42 -11.79
C ALA A 111 -16.48 -22.91 -11.56
N LEU A 112 -15.39 -22.14 -11.40
CA LEU A 112 -15.47 -20.69 -11.29
C LEU A 112 -16.01 -20.08 -12.60
N GLN A 113 -16.96 -19.14 -12.45
CA GLN A 113 -17.50 -18.40 -13.56
C GLN A 113 -16.39 -17.55 -14.20
N ARG A 114 -15.93 -17.96 -15.40
CA ARG A 114 -14.87 -17.25 -16.12
C ARG A 114 -15.28 -15.79 -16.34
N ALA A 115 -14.46 -14.86 -15.85
CA ALA A 115 -14.65 -13.44 -16.08
C ALA A 115 -14.60 -13.15 -17.59
N VAL A 116 -15.76 -12.82 -18.16
CA VAL A 116 -15.88 -12.39 -19.56
C VAL A 116 -15.38 -10.95 -19.65
N ALA A 117 -14.60 -10.64 -20.69
CA ALA A 117 -13.68 -9.50 -20.85
C ALA A 117 -14.17 -8.07 -20.51
N GLN A 118 -15.43 -7.87 -20.15
CA GLN A 118 -15.98 -6.59 -19.72
C GLN A 118 -15.87 -6.36 -18.19
N GLN A 119 -15.45 -7.37 -17.42
CA GLN A 119 -15.13 -7.24 -16.00
C GLN A 119 -13.62 -7.35 -15.84
N THR A 120 -12.98 -6.23 -15.51
CA THR A 120 -11.54 -6.12 -15.23
C THR A 120 -11.14 -7.04 -14.07
N GLY A 121 -10.70 -8.26 -14.37
CA GLY A 121 -10.36 -9.26 -13.36
C GLY A 121 -9.38 -10.34 -13.83
N THR A 122 -8.73 -10.16 -14.98
CA THR A 122 -7.73 -11.12 -15.47
C THR A 122 -6.45 -10.94 -14.66
N LYS A 123 -6.29 -11.72 -13.58
CA LYS A 123 -5.00 -11.95 -12.93
C LYS A 123 -4.18 -12.86 -13.86
N ILE A 124 -3.74 -12.30 -14.98
CA ILE A 124 -2.70 -12.92 -15.79
C ILE A 124 -1.48 -12.93 -14.87
N VAL A 125 -0.97 -14.11 -14.53
CA VAL A 125 0.35 -14.26 -13.94
C VAL A 125 1.32 -13.83 -15.02
N LEU A 126 1.57 -12.53 -15.10
CA LEU A 126 2.61 -11.97 -15.93
C LEU A 126 3.95 -12.47 -15.37
N GLU A 127 4.82 -12.86 -16.28
CA GLU A 127 6.22 -13.21 -16.05
C GLU A 127 6.85 -12.30 -15.00
N PRO A 128 7.82 -12.79 -14.19
CA PRO A 128 8.46 -12.01 -13.14
C PRO A 128 8.83 -10.63 -13.67
N PHE A 129 8.28 -9.59 -13.02
CA PHE A 129 8.53 -8.21 -13.39
C PHE A 129 10.03 -8.02 -13.58
N PRO A 130 10.48 -7.48 -14.74
CA PRO A 130 11.89 -7.26 -14.95
C PRO A 130 12.42 -6.39 -13.80
N SER A 131 13.50 -6.84 -13.17
CA SER A 131 14.16 -6.14 -12.08
C SER A 131 14.26 -4.67 -12.44
N ARG A 132 13.62 -3.81 -11.64
CA ARG A 132 13.54 -2.37 -11.91
C ARG A 132 14.96 -1.87 -12.14
N GLY A 133 15.22 -1.40 -13.34
CA GLY A 133 16.54 -0.89 -13.73
C GLY A 133 16.94 0.33 -12.89
N PRO A 134 18.17 0.85 -13.09
CA PRO A 134 18.56 2.12 -12.49
C PRO A 134 17.53 3.20 -12.82
N LEU A 135 17.34 4.15 -11.88
CA LEU A 135 16.41 5.26 -12.00
C LEU A 135 16.50 5.88 -13.40
N THR A 136 15.36 5.92 -14.07
CA THR A 136 15.24 6.53 -15.39
C THR A 136 15.53 8.03 -15.30
N VAL A 137 15.94 8.64 -16.41
CA VAL A 137 16.22 10.08 -16.48
C VAL A 137 15.02 10.92 -16.02
N THR A 138 13.80 10.46 -16.33
CA THR A 138 12.56 11.13 -15.91
C THR A 138 12.38 11.08 -14.39
N GLU A 139 12.64 9.94 -13.76
CA GLU A 139 12.57 9.79 -12.30
C GLU A 139 13.61 10.68 -11.61
N TRP A 140 14.81 10.79 -12.17
CA TRP A 140 15.82 11.73 -11.70
C TRP A 140 15.39 13.19 -11.82
N MET A 141 14.73 13.56 -12.93
CA MET A 141 14.21 14.93 -13.09
C MET A 141 13.11 15.25 -12.07
N ILE A 142 12.18 14.32 -11.83
CA ILE A 142 11.12 14.50 -10.82
C ILE A 142 11.74 14.62 -9.42
N LEU A 143 12.75 13.80 -9.11
CA LEU A 143 13.46 13.85 -7.84
C LEU A 143 14.18 15.20 -7.65
N ALA A 144 14.92 15.65 -8.66
CA ALA A 144 15.64 16.92 -8.62
C ALA A 144 14.69 18.12 -8.48
N LEU A 145 13.58 18.12 -9.22
CA LEU A 145 12.54 19.15 -9.14
C LEU A 145 11.92 19.20 -7.74
N SER A 146 11.63 18.04 -7.15
CA SER A 146 11.07 17.94 -5.79
C SER A 146 12.05 18.48 -4.75
N ALA A 147 13.34 18.12 -4.85
CA ALA A 147 14.39 18.63 -3.97
C ALA A 147 14.54 20.16 -4.08
N LEU A 148 14.42 20.70 -5.30
CA LEU A 148 14.49 22.14 -5.56
C LEU A 148 13.32 22.90 -4.92
N VAL A 149 12.10 22.37 -5.02
CA VAL A 149 10.92 22.96 -4.36
C VAL A 149 11.09 22.99 -2.84
N LEU A 150 11.58 21.91 -2.24
CA LEU A 150 11.87 21.86 -0.80
C LEU A 150 12.94 22.87 -0.39
N ALA A 151 14.02 22.98 -1.16
CA ALA A 151 15.10 23.94 -0.89
C ALA A 151 14.59 25.39 -0.95
N VAL A 152 13.79 25.73 -1.98
CA VAL A 152 13.17 27.05 -2.10
C VAL A 152 12.24 27.34 -0.93
N GLY A 153 11.39 26.38 -0.57
CA GLY A 153 10.50 26.51 0.60
C GLY A 153 11.27 26.74 1.90
N PHE A 154 12.37 26.01 2.10
CA PHE A 154 13.23 26.16 3.27
C PHE A 154 13.91 27.53 3.32
N VAL A 155 14.48 27.99 2.20
CA VAL A 155 15.11 29.31 2.10
C VAL A 155 14.10 30.42 2.39
N LEU A 156 12.89 30.33 1.83
CA LEU A 156 11.82 31.28 2.10
C LEU A 156 11.41 31.26 3.58
N ALA A 157 11.26 30.08 4.18
CA ALA A 157 10.91 29.94 5.60
C ALA A 157 11.95 30.58 6.53
N VAL A 158 13.24 30.41 6.24
CA VAL A 158 14.32 31.03 7.02
C VAL A 158 14.37 32.54 6.76
N ARG A 159 14.26 32.97 5.50
CA ARG A 159 14.41 34.38 5.09
C ARG A 159 13.24 35.26 5.51
N PHE A 160 12.03 34.73 5.52
CA PHE A 160 10.80 35.44 5.88
C PHE A 160 10.31 35.10 7.30
N ARG A 161 11.13 34.45 8.13
CA ARG A 161 10.83 34.24 9.54
C ARG A 161 10.66 35.62 10.22
N PRO A 162 9.44 36.01 10.63
CA PRO A 162 9.22 37.31 11.24
C PRO A 162 9.93 37.36 12.59
N SER A 163 10.77 38.37 12.81
CA SER A 163 11.46 38.61 14.08
C SER A 163 10.53 39.18 15.16
N GLU A 164 9.37 39.72 14.76
CA GLU A 164 8.38 40.32 15.66
C GLU A 164 7.44 39.22 16.19
N GLY A 165 7.97 38.42 17.12
CA GLY A 165 7.18 37.44 17.85
C GLY A 165 6.17 38.12 18.77
N LEU A 166 5.07 37.43 19.06
CA LEU A 166 3.95 37.80 19.96
C LEU A 166 4.35 38.42 21.32
N ARG A 167 5.63 38.34 21.71
CA ARG A 167 6.22 39.02 22.87
C ARG A 167 6.21 40.55 22.77
N GLU A 168 6.37 41.13 21.58
CA GLU A 168 6.28 42.59 21.42
C GLU A 168 4.83 43.07 21.53
N LEU A 169 3.88 42.33 20.94
CA LEU A 169 2.46 42.62 21.11
C LEU A 169 2.02 42.45 22.58
N GLY A 170 2.56 41.44 23.29
CA GLY A 170 2.33 41.26 24.72
C GLY A 170 2.92 42.38 25.59
N ARG A 171 4.05 42.96 25.19
CA ARG A 171 4.70 44.08 25.88
C ARG A 171 3.90 45.37 25.72
N ASP A 172 3.41 45.66 24.52
CA ASP A 172 2.58 46.85 24.26
C ASP A 172 1.21 46.75 24.93
N ILE A 173 0.58 45.58 24.92
CA ILE A 173 -0.70 45.36 25.62
C ILE A 173 -0.52 45.46 27.14
N SER A 174 0.58 44.93 27.69
CA SER A 174 0.86 45.02 29.13
C SER A 174 1.20 46.46 29.56
N GLY A 175 1.94 47.20 28.74
CA GLY A 175 2.19 48.63 28.95
C GLY A 175 0.91 49.46 28.91
N ALA A 176 0.02 49.19 27.95
CA ALA A 176 -1.27 49.87 27.83
C ALA A 176 -2.23 49.54 29.00
N LYS A 177 -2.15 48.33 29.58
CA LYS A 177 -2.93 47.94 30.77
C LYS A 177 -2.43 48.59 32.05
N GLY A 178 -1.12 48.83 32.17
CA GLY A 178 -0.52 49.55 33.31
C GLY A 178 -0.96 51.01 33.39
N MET A 179 -1.00 51.73 32.26
CA MET A 179 -1.41 53.16 32.25
C MET A 179 -2.89 53.40 32.56
N ARG A 180 -3.75 52.37 32.45
CA ARG A 180 -5.19 52.50 32.75
C ARG A 180 -5.50 52.41 34.25
N HIS A 181 -4.55 51.96 35.07
CA HIS A 181 -4.72 51.85 36.52
C HIS A 181 -4.20 53.07 37.31
N GLU A 182 -3.43 53.97 36.70
CA GLU A 182 -2.94 55.21 37.36
C GLU A 182 -3.85 56.44 37.14
N GLY A 183 -4.85 56.37 36.26
CA GLY A 183 -5.77 57.49 35.99
C GLY A 183 -7.07 57.52 36.81
N GLY A 184 -7.19 56.67 37.84
CA GLY A 184 -8.45 56.38 38.55
C GLY A 184 -8.51 56.80 40.01
N GLU A 185 -7.60 57.66 40.48
CA GLU A 185 -7.71 58.30 41.80
C GLU A 185 -7.45 59.79 41.64
N LYS A 186 -8.52 60.57 41.46
CA LYS A 186 -8.83 61.83 42.16
C LYS A 186 -10.32 62.13 42.05
#